data_AF-A0A5C8TVS4-F1
#
_entry.id   AF-A0A5C8TVS4-F1
#
_cell.length_a   1.000
_cell.length_b   1.000
_cell.length_c   1.000
_cell.angle_alpha   90.00
_cell.angle_beta   90.00
_cell.angle_gamma   90.00
#
_symmetry.space_group_name_H-M   'P 1'
#
loop_
_entity.id
_entity.type
_entity.pdbx_description
1 polymer ?
#
loop_
_entity_poly.entity_id
_entity_poly.type
_entity_poly.pdbx_seq_one_letter_code
_entity_poly.pdbx_strand_id
1 'polypeptide(L)'
;MEHTIRWQIFPLGFVGAEPELVESAPVVHRLEHLHAWLDYALELGATGLALEPVFAASTHGYDTIDHFRVDPRLCEDRDFVALTQAAHTRDLRVLLDGVFNHIGRDHSAFVEVLEQGSQAPLAGWFKLSWPDGARPDPEPEDACFEGHRQLVTLNHEESAVADYIFFVMPKLIQPLLREALDYRAAERSSFVGTDSSGKPDCRF
;
A
#
# COMPACT_ATOMS: atom_id res chain seq x y z
N MET A 1 -18.01 -17.26 0.04
CA MET A 1 -18.70 -16.11 0.66
C MET A 1 -19.29 -15.29 -0.47
N GLU A 2 -20.62 -15.18 -0.57
CA GLU A 2 -21.31 -14.51 -1.70
C GLU A 2 -21.56 -13.01 -1.46
N HIS A 3 -21.46 -12.55 -0.20
CA HIS A 3 -21.70 -11.15 0.19
C HIS A 3 -20.59 -10.65 1.12
N THR A 4 -20.27 -9.36 1.05
CA THR A 4 -19.23 -8.74 1.89
C THR A 4 -19.76 -7.45 2.53
N ILE A 5 -19.62 -7.36 3.84
CA ILE A 5 -19.82 -6.12 4.62
C ILE A 5 -18.45 -5.64 5.05
N ARG A 6 -18.07 -4.42 4.67
CA ARG A 6 -16.74 -3.86 4.98
C ARG A 6 -16.84 -2.84 6.08
N TRP A 7 -15.92 -2.92 7.04
CA TRP A 7 -15.65 -1.84 7.97
C TRP A 7 -14.54 -0.96 7.38
N GLN A 8 -14.88 0.27 6.99
CA GLN A 8 -13.95 1.22 6.39
C GLN A 8 -13.26 2.06 7.47
N ILE A 9 -11.96 2.25 7.31
CA ILE A 9 -11.10 2.89 8.29
C ILE A 9 -10.15 3.84 7.57
N PHE A 10 -10.11 5.09 8.03
CA PHE A 10 -9.07 6.06 7.70
C PHE A 10 -7.89 5.89 8.68
N PRO A 11 -6.78 5.19 8.32
CA PRO A 11 -5.81 4.72 9.31
C PRO A 11 -5.09 5.85 10.03
N LEU A 12 -4.62 6.88 9.29
CA LEU A 12 -3.89 8.02 9.85
C LEU A 12 -4.75 8.75 10.90
N GLY A 13 -6.01 9.04 10.58
CA GLY A 13 -6.93 9.66 11.52
C GLY A 13 -7.33 8.75 12.68
N PHE A 14 -7.57 7.47 12.42
CA PHE A 14 -8.00 6.49 13.43
C PHE A 14 -6.97 6.32 14.54
N VAL A 15 -5.68 6.31 14.18
CA VAL A 15 -4.59 6.13 15.14
C VAL A 15 -4.01 7.45 15.69
N GLY A 16 -4.57 8.59 15.27
CA GLY A 16 -4.10 9.91 15.68
C GLY A 16 -2.67 10.21 15.21
N ALA A 17 -2.32 9.78 14.00
CA ALA A 17 -1.04 10.09 13.37
C ALA A 17 -0.90 11.59 13.08
N GLU A 18 0.35 12.04 12.94
CA GLU A 18 0.66 13.41 12.56
C GLU A 18 0.05 13.77 11.19
N PRO A 19 -0.47 15.00 11.01
CA PRO A 19 -1.14 15.41 9.76
C PRO A 19 -0.17 15.47 8.58
N GLU A 20 1.11 15.68 8.83
CA GLU A 20 2.17 15.77 7.83
C GLU A 20 3.33 14.83 8.19
N LEU A 21 3.96 14.27 7.18
CA LEU A 21 5.16 13.46 7.32
C LEU A 21 6.36 14.34 7.64
N VAL A 22 7.09 13.97 8.69
CA VAL A 22 8.41 14.54 8.99
C VAL A 22 9.46 13.47 8.70
N GLU A 23 10.24 13.66 7.63
CA GLU A 23 11.18 12.63 7.13
C GLU A 23 12.21 12.16 8.18
N SER A 24 12.61 13.06 9.08
CA SER A 24 13.56 12.76 10.17
C SER A 24 12.92 12.11 11.41
N ALA A 25 11.59 12.03 11.47
CA ALA A 25 10.90 11.41 12.58
C ALA A 25 11.06 9.89 12.56
N PRO A 26 11.18 9.24 13.73
CA PRO A 26 11.20 7.78 13.79
C PRO A 26 9.84 7.19 13.37
N VAL A 27 9.87 5.94 12.90
CA VAL A 27 8.64 5.14 12.70
C VAL A 27 7.91 5.00 14.03
N VAL A 28 6.58 5.11 14.00
CA VAL A 28 5.73 4.87 15.18
C VAL A 28 4.76 3.73 14.86
N HIS A 29 4.77 2.67 15.68
CA HIS A 29 3.99 1.45 15.48
C HIS A 29 2.54 1.60 15.98
N ARG A 30 1.77 2.47 15.33
CA ARG A 30 0.39 2.78 15.73
C ARG A 30 -0.64 1.82 15.16
N LEU A 31 -0.34 1.21 14.01
CA LEU A 31 -1.29 0.33 13.33
C LEU A 31 -1.63 -0.92 14.15
N GLU A 32 -0.77 -1.33 15.09
CA GLU A 32 -1.05 -2.40 16.05
C GLU A 32 -2.33 -2.15 16.87
N HIS A 33 -2.71 -0.89 17.09
CA HIS A 33 -3.94 -0.53 17.81
C HIS A 33 -5.20 -1.12 17.14
N LEU A 34 -5.19 -1.34 15.82
CA LEU A 34 -6.31 -1.94 15.08
C LEU A 34 -6.56 -3.40 15.45
N HIS A 35 -5.57 -4.13 15.98
CA HIS A 35 -5.76 -5.52 16.40
C HIS A 35 -6.89 -5.66 17.42
N ALA A 36 -6.98 -4.70 18.35
CA ALA A 36 -8.01 -4.70 19.40
C ALA A 36 -9.43 -4.47 18.86
N TRP A 37 -9.57 -4.00 17.61
CA TRP A 37 -10.86 -3.71 16.98
C TRP A 37 -11.33 -4.80 16.02
N LEU A 38 -10.48 -5.79 15.71
CA LEU A 38 -10.85 -6.87 14.79
C LEU A 38 -12.01 -7.71 15.31
N ASP A 39 -12.03 -8.00 16.62
CA ASP A 39 -13.12 -8.75 17.24
C ASP A 39 -14.42 -7.92 17.24
N TYR A 40 -14.33 -6.62 17.49
CA TYR A 40 -15.47 -5.70 17.36
C TYR A 40 -16.01 -5.65 15.92
N ALA A 41 -15.13 -5.63 14.91
CA ALA A 41 -15.54 -5.65 13.51
C ALA A 41 -16.36 -6.92 13.18
N LEU A 42 -15.95 -8.07 13.73
CA LEU A 42 -16.69 -9.32 13.61
C LEU A 42 -18.05 -9.26 14.31
N GLU A 43 -18.09 -8.74 15.54
CA GLU A 43 -19.35 -8.57 16.29
C GLU A 43 -20.35 -7.67 15.57
N LEU A 44 -19.85 -6.65 14.85
CA LEU A 44 -20.66 -5.78 13.98
C LEU A 44 -21.21 -6.51 12.75
N GLY A 45 -20.69 -7.71 12.44
CA GLY A 45 -21.05 -8.49 11.25
C GLY A 45 -20.22 -8.13 10.02
N ALA A 46 -19.10 -7.41 10.17
CA ALA A 46 -18.19 -7.17 9.06
C ALA A 46 -17.50 -8.48 8.65
N THR A 47 -17.27 -8.62 7.36
CA THR A 47 -16.55 -9.74 6.74
C THR A 47 -15.26 -9.27 6.06
N GLY A 48 -14.92 -8.00 6.24
CA GLY A 48 -13.68 -7.42 5.75
C GLY A 48 -13.41 -6.02 6.27
N LEU A 49 -12.14 -5.64 6.18
CA LEU A 49 -11.62 -4.31 6.45
C LEU A 49 -11.37 -3.61 5.11
N ALA A 50 -11.78 -2.36 5.00
CA ALA A 50 -11.35 -1.47 3.93
C ALA A 50 -10.46 -0.40 4.54
N LEU A 51 -9.16 -0.46 4.26
CA LEU A 51 -8.21 0.55 4.69
C LEU A 51 -8.09 1.58 3.57
N GLU A 52 -8.37 2.83 3.90
CA GLU A 52 -7.94 3.99 3.10
C GLU A 52 -6.39 4.04 3.02
N PRO A 53 -5.77 4.98 2.29
CA PRO A 53 -4.35 4.85 1.94
C PRO A 53 -3.42 4.59 3.13
N VAL A 54 -2.57 3.58 2.96
CA VAL A 54 -1.59 3.13 3.95
C VAL A 54 -0.15 3.33 3.50
N PHE A 55 0.07 3.67 2.22
CA PHE A 55 1.41 3.93 1.69
C PHE A 55 1.94 5.26 2.17
N ALA A 56 3.26 5.39 2.20
CA ALA A 56 3.91 6.63 2.59
C ALA A 56 3.40 7.79 1.73
N ALA A 57 2.94 8.84 2.42
CA ALA A 57 2.39 10.04 1.83
C ALA A 57 2.81 11.28 2.62
N SER A 58 2.83 12.45 1.98
CA SER A 58 3.24 13.68 2.67
C SER A 58 2.21 14.15 3.69
N THR A 59 0.91 13.96 3.43
CA THR A 59 -0.17 14.49 4.28
C THR A 59 -1.27 13.47 4.56
N HIS A 60 -2.42 13.56 3.90
CA HIS A 60 -3.64 12.81 4.21
C HIS A 60 -3.66 11.38 3.65
N GLY A 61 -2.61 10.94 2.94
CA GLY A 61 -2.49 9.57 2.43
C GLY A 61 -2.73 9.43 0.93
N TYR A 62 -3.36 10.42 0.28
CA TYR A 62 -3.60 10.36 -1.18
C TYR A 62 -2.49 11.06 -1.99
N ASP A 63 -1.61 11.81 -1.34
CA ASP A 63 -0.38 12.38 -1.88
C ASP A 63 0.80 11.42 -1.72
N THR A 64 0.65 10.21 -2.27
CA THR A 64 1.63 9.11 -2.14
C THR A 64 3.02 9.53 -2.61
N ILE A 65 4.04 9.28 -1.79
CA ILE A 65 5.45 9.55 -2.10
C ILE A 65 6.25 8.26 -2.36
N ASP A 66 5.76 7.12 -1.87
CA ASP A 66 6.36 5.80 -2.11
C ASP A 66 5.30 4.69 -1.96
N HIS A 67 4.90 4.06 -3.07
CA HIS A 67 3.95 2.94 -3.05
C HIS A 67 4.54 1.61 -2.55
N PHE A 68 5.85 1.53 -2.30
CA PHE A 68 6.51 0.29 -1.86
C PHE A 68 6.66 0.18 -0.35
N ARG A 69 6.28 1.21 0.40
CA ARG A 69 6.48 1.29 1.84
C ARG A 69 5.22 1.77 2.54
N VAL A 70 4.91 1.17 3.69
CA VAL A 70 3.85 1.66 4.57
C VAL A 70 4.25 3.02 5.17
N ASP A 71 3.26 3.90 5.38
CA ASP A 71 3.51 5.21 5.96
C ASP A 71 4.15 5.08 7.35
N PRO A 72 5.34 5.68 7.59
CA PRO A 72 6.05 5.55 8.86
C PRO A 72 5.30 6.16 10.05
N ARG A 73 4.30 7.03 9.81
CA ARG A 73 3.41 7.53 10.86
C ARG A 73 2.44 6.44 11.33
N LEU A 74 2.21 5.40 10.52
CA LEU A 74 1.36 4.25 10.83
C LEU A 74 2.16 3.11 11.46
N CYS A 75 3.18 2.61 10.77
CA CYS A 75 3.98 1.47 11.19
C CYS A 75 5.15 1.17 10.22
N GLU A 76 5.84 0.03 10.42
CA GLU A 76 6.68 -0.58 9.39
C GLU A 76 5.99 -1.80 8.74
N ASP A 77 6.57 -2.31 7.65
CA ASP A 77 5.95 -3.37 6.83
C ASP A 77 5.58 -4.63 7.62
N ARG A 78 6.40 -5.02 8.62
CA ARG A 78 6.13 -6.21 9.44
C ARG A 78 4.85 -6.09 10.27
N ASP A 79 4.52 -4.88 10.73
CA ASP A 79 3.33 -4.68 11.58
C ASP A 79 2.07 -4.71 10.70
N PHE A 80 2.16 -4.19 9.48
CA PHE A 80 1.09 -4.27 8.49
C PHE A 80 0.79 -5.71 8.08
N VAL A 81 1.84 -6.53 7.90
CA VAL A 81 1.71 -7.98 7.69
C VAL A 81 1.00 -8.63 8.88
N ALA A 82 1.43 -8.34 10.11
CA ALA A 82 0.82 -8.89 11.32
C ALA A 82 -0.67 -8.54 11.46
N LEU A 83 -1.06 -7.29 11.16
CA LEU A 83 -2.47 -6.87 11.16
C LEU A 83 -3.28 -7.67 10.13
N THR A 84 -2.74 -7.80 8.93
CA THR A 84 -3.46 -8.49 7.84
C THR A 84 -3.60 -9.98 8.12
N GLN A 85 -2.58 -10.61 8.70
CA GLN A 85 -2.67 -11.98 9.19
C GLN A 85 -3.75 -12.11 10.28
N ALA A 86 -3.75 -11.23 11.27
CA ALA A 86 -4.73 -11.25 12.35
C ALA A 86 -6.17 -11.08 11.85
N ALA A 87 -6.36 -10.27 10.80
CA ALA A 87 -7.64 -10.13 10.10
C ALA A 87 -8.01 -11.43 9.35
N HIS A 88 -7.07 -12.02 8.60
CA HIS A 88 -7.32 -13.27 7.88
C HIS A 88 -7.63 -14.47 8.79
N THR A 89 -6.96 -14.60 9.94
CA THR A 89 -7.28 -15.64 10.95
C THR A 89 -8.71 -15.51 11.48
N ARG A 90 -9.31 -14.33 11.34
CA ARG A 90 -10.69 -14.00 11.72
C ARG A 90 -11.67 -14.06 10.54
N ASP A 91 -11.24 -14.59 9.39
CA ASP A 91 -12.01 -14.58 8.14
C ASP A 91 -12.39 -13.17 7.62
N LEU A 92 -11.70 -12.12 8.10
CA LEU A 92 -11.84 -10.76 7.57
C LEU A 92 -10.95 -10.58 6.33
N ARG A 93 -11.54 -10.24 5.19
CA ARG A 93 -10.79 -9.83 3.99
C ARG A 93 -10.22 -8.42 4.17
N VAL A 94 -9.00 -8.18 3.70
CA VAL A 94 -8.41 -6.83 3.70
C VAL A 94 -8.45 -6.26 2.28
N LEU A 95 -9.03 -5.07 2.14
CA LEU A 95 -9.01 -4.24 0.94
C LEU A 95 -8.16 -3.00 1.21
N LEU A 96 -7.24 -2.69 0.29
CA LEU A 96 -6.38 -1.52 0.36
C LEU A 96 -6.76 -0.52 -0.73
N ASP A 97 -6.67 0.76 -0.40
CA ASP A 97 -6.78 1.85 -1.35
C ASP A 97 -5.47 2.01 -2.14
N GLY A 98 -5.52 1.67 -3.43
CA GLY A 98 -4.40 1.78 -4.37
C GLY A 98 -4.48 3.09 -5.13
N VAL A 99 -3.94 4.17 -4.56
CA VAL A 99 -3.94 5.50 -5.18
C VAL A 99 -3.01 5.51 -6.40
N PHE A 100 -3.57 5.16 -7.56
CA PHE A 100 -2.83 5.04 -8.83
C PHE A 100 -3.19 6.11 -9.85
N ASN A 101 -4.21 6.94 -9.59
CA ASN A 101 -4.54 8.05 -10.48
C ASN A 101 -3.49 9.17 -10.44
N HIS A 102 -2.94 9.44 -9.26
CA HIS A 102 -2.03 10.54 -8.98
C HIS A 102 -1.01 10.16 -7.91
N ILE A 103 0.02 10.98 -7.77
CA ILE A 103 1.06 10.89 -6.73
C ILE A 103 1.26 12.25 -6.07
N GLY A 104 1.89 12.27 -4.89
CA GLY A 104 2.34 13.51 -4.25
C GLY A 104 3.49 14.17 -5.02
N ARG A 105 3.65 15.49 -4.90
CA ARG A 105 4.79 16.21 -5.53
C ARG A 105 6.15 15.76 -5.00
N ASP A 106 6.21 15.29 -3.75
CA ASP A 106 7.44 14.79 -3.13
C ASP A 106 7.79 13.35 -3.56
N HIS A 107 6.98 12.73 -4.43
CA HIS A 107 7.30 11.42 -4.98
C HIS A 107 8.55 11.49 -5.85
N SER A 108 9.48 10.56 -5.65
CA SER A 108 10.80 10.52 -6.31
C SER A 108 10.73 10.67 -7.83
N ALA A 109 9.80 9.97 -8.48
CA ALA A 109 9.56 10.08 -9.91
C ALA A 109 9.25 11.51 -10.39
N PHE A 110 8.48 12.30 -9.64
CA PHE A 110 8.16 13.67 -10.02
C PHE A 110 9.31 14.62 -9.70
N VAL A 111 9.95 14.45 -8.53
CA VAL A 111 11.16 15.21 -8.15
C VAL A 111 12.25 15.07 -9.22
N GLU A 112 12.50 13.85 -9.70
CA GLU A 112 13.49 13.60 -10.76
C GLU A 112 13.16 14.36 -12.06
N VAL A 113 11.88 14.44 -12.42
CA VAL A 113 11.43 15.20 -13.59
C VAL A 113 11.63 16.70 -13.42
N LEU A 114 11.36 17.22 -12.22
CA LEU A 114 11.61 18.63 -11.92
C LEU A 114 13.11 18.97 -11.99
N GLU A 115 13.99 18.08 -11.53
CA GLU A 115 15.44 18.29 -11.56
C GLU A 115 16.03 18.20 -12.98
N GLN A 116 15.56 17.25 -13.79
CA GLN A 116 16.13 16.96 -15.12
C GLN A 116 15.43 17.70 -16.28
N GLY A 117 14.26 18.28 -16.03
CA GLY A 117 13.51 19.02 -17.04
C GLY A 117 12.83 18.12 -18.08
N SER A 118 12.57 18.68 -19.26
CA SER A 118 11.83 18.00 -20.35
C SER A 118 12.51 16.74 -20.92
N GLN A 119 13.79 16.52 -20.59
CA GLN A 119 14.56 15.34 -21.02
C GLN A 119 14.60 14.22 -19.97
N ALA A 120 13.92 14.40 -18.83
CA ALA A 120 13.87 13.39 -17.79
C ALA A 120 13.29 12.07 -18.36
N PRO A 121 13.89 10.90 -18.07
CA PRO A 121 13.37 9.61 -18.51
C PRO A 121 11.92 9.36 -18.06
N LEU A 122 11.54 9.92 -16.91
CA LEU A 122 10.21 9.80 -16.32
C LEU A 122 9.25 10.91 -16.76
N ALA A 123 9.64 11.85 -17.64
CA ALA A 123 8.76 12.95 -18.05
C ALA A 123 7.43 12.46 -18.67
N GLY A 124 7.48 11.33 -19.39
CA GLY A 124 6.30 10.70 -20.00
C GLY A 124 5.28 10.14 -18.99
N TRP A 125 5.67 9.97 -17.72
CA TRP A 125 4.77 9.55 -16.65
C TRP A 125 3.73 10.60 -16.30
N PHE A 126 3.89 11.84 -16.76
CA PHE A 126 3.03 12.96 -16.43
C PHE A 126 2.61 13.70 -17.70
N LYS A 127 1.46 14.37 -17.65
CA LYS A 127 1.04 15.28 -18.73
C LYS A 127 1.60 16.67 -18.43
N LEU A 128 2.75 16.98 -19.04
CA LEU A 128 3.54 18.19 -18.78
C LEU A 128 3.55 19.13 -19.98
N SER A 129 3.46 20.43 -19.71
CA SER A 129 3.70 21.49 -20.68
C SER A 129 4.83 22.38 -20.19
N TRP A 130 5.93 22.41 -20.96
CA TRP A 130 7.10 23.21 -20.63
C TRP A 130 7.00 24.57 -21.34
N PRO A 131 7.29 25.68 -20.65
CA PRO A 131 7.47 26.98 -21.30
C PRO A 131 8.55 26.91 -22.40
N ASP A 132 8.43 27.74 -23.44
CA ASP A 132 9.40 27.80 -24.54
C ASP A 132 10.83 28.00 -24.01
N GLY A 133 11.73 27.08 -24.39
CA GLY A 133 13.15 27.14 -24.02
C GLY A 133 13.66 26.08 -23.03
N ALA A 134 12.96 24.94 -22.90
CA ALA A 134 13.40 23.67 -22.28
C ALA A 134 14.53 23.82 -21.23
N ARG A 135 14.13 24.28 -20.05
CA ARG A 135 14.97 24.35 -18.85
C ARG A 135 14.23 23.63 -17.72
N PRO A 136 14.93 23.20 -16.67
CA PRO A 136 14.30 22.83 -15.40
C PRO A 136 13.53 24.00 -14.76
N ASP A 137 13.72 25.23 -15.28
CA ASP A 137 13.15 26.46 -14.77
C ASP A 137 12.66 27.35 -15.94
N PRO A 138 11.37 27.74 -16.01
CA PRO A 138 10.34 27.54 -14.99
C PRO A 138 9.86 26.09 -14.90
N GLU A 139 9.35 25.72 -13.72
CA GLU A 139 8.60 24.49 -13.48
C GLU A 139 7.51 24.28 -14.54
N PRO A 140 7.29 23.04 -15.04
CA PRO A 140 6.29 22.80 -16.05
C PRO A 140 4.88 22.99 -15.49
N GLU A 141 3.93 23.29 -16.37
CA GLU A 141 2.52 23.08 -16.05
C GLU A 141 2.24 21.57 -16.05
N ASP A 142 1.60 21.08 -14.99
CA ASP A 142 1.25 19.67 -14.81
C ASP A 142 -0.26 19.47 -14.63
N ALA A 143 -0.78 18.36 -15.17
CA ALA A 143 -2.14 17.94 -14.86
C ALA A 143 -2.23 17.49 -13.39
N CYS A 144 -3.20 18.03 -12.66
CA CYS A 144 -3.44 17.70 -11.26
C CYS A 144 -4.87 17.24 -11.01
N PHE A 145 -5.05 16.41 -9.98
CA PHE A 145 -6.36 15.86 -9.64
C PHE A 145 -7.28 16.97 -9.12
N GLU A 146 -8.39 17.21 -9.82
CA GLU A 146 -9.43 18.21 -9.47
C GLU A 146 -8.90 19.62 -9.14
N GLY A 147 -7.75 20.02 -9.70
CA GLY A 147 -7.13 21.32 -9.44
C GLY A 147 -6.23 21.35 -8.19
N HIS A 148 -6.05 20.23 -7.49
CA HIS A 148 -5.16 20.12 -6.35
C HIS A 148 -3.72 19.90 -6.80
N ARG A 149 -2.95 20.98 -6.90
CA ARG A 149 -1.56 20.96 -7.39
C ARG A 149 -0.63 19.97 -6.67
N GLN A 150 -0.93 19.58 -5.43
CA GLN A 150 -0.13 18.57 -4.71
C GLN A 150 -0.32 17.14 -5.24
N LEU A 151 -1.39 16.88 -6.00
CA LEU A 151 -1.77 15.57 -6.52
C LEU A 151 -1.51 15.52 -8.03
N VAL A 152 -0.26 15.22 -8.39
CA VAL A 152 0.21 15.17 -9.78
C VAL A 152 -0.38 13.94 -10.46
N THR A 153 -1.09 14.14 -11.57
CA THR A 153 -1.80 13.06 -12.27
C THR A 153 -0.84 12.23 -13.10
N LEU A 154 -0.91 10.91 -12.92
CA LEU A 154 -0.16 9.95 -13.73
C LEU A 154 -0.77 9.83 -15.14
N ASN A 155 0.10 9.75 -16.13
CA ASN A 155 -0.28 9.55 -17.52
C ASN A 155 -0.53 8.07 -17.81
N HIS A 156 -1.77 7.63 -17.71
CA HIS A 156 -2.16 6.24 -17.93
C HIS A 156 -2.11 5.78 -19.40
N GLU A 157 -1.79 6.70 -20.33
CA GLU A 157 -1.47 6.37 -21.72
C GLU A 157 -0.01 5.89 -21.86
N GLU A 158 0.86 6.20 -20.89
CA GLU A 158 2.25 5.76 -20.86
C GLU A 158 2.35 4.32 -20.33
N SER A 159 2.89 3.43 -21.16
CA SER A 159 3.14 2.02 -20.82
C SER A 159 3.97 1.85 -19.54
N ALA A 160 4.98 2.69 -19.32
CA ALA A 160 5.81 2.60 -18.13
C ALA A 160 5.03 2.87 -16.82
N VAL A 161 3.96 3.68 -16.87
CA VAL A 161 3.06 3.90 -15.72
C VAL A 161 2.21 2.66 -15.46
N ALA A 162 1.69 2.03 -16.52
CA ALA A 162 0.95 0.78 -16.37
C ALA A 162 1.85 -0.33 -15.79
N ASP A 163 3.07 -0.47 -16.31
CA ASP A 163 4.06 -1.44 -15.81
C ASP A 163 4.41 -1.18 -14.34
N TYR A 164 4.57 0.09 -13.95
CA TYR A 164 4.77 0.49 -12.57
C TYR A 164 3.61 0.03 -11.66
N ILE A 165 2.36 0.31 -12.06
CA ILE A 165 1.17 -0.10 -11.29
C ILE A 165 1.10 -1.62 -11.18
N PHE A 166 1.31 -2.35 -12.29
CA PHE A 166 1.35 -3.82 -12.29
C PHE A 166 2.47 -4.39 -11.44
N PHE A 167 3.56 -3.66 -11.26
CA PHE A 167 4.66 -4.06 -10.40
C PHE A 167 4.38 -3.78 -8.91
N VAL A 168 3.70 -2.67 -8.60
CA VAL A 168 3.29 -2.31 -7.23
C VAL A 168 2.23 -3.26 -6.71
N MET A 169 1.15 -3.48 -7.46
CA MET A 169 -0.02 -4.28 -7.03
C MET A 169 0.31 -5.62 -6.37
N PRO A 170 1.13 -6.52 -6.97
CA PRO A 170 1.45 -7.79 -6.35
C PRO A 170 2.31 -7.62 -5.11
N LYS A 171 3.14 -6.56 -4.99
CA LYS A 171 3.92 -6.31 -3.76
C LYS A 171 3.04 -5.92 -2.58
N LEU A 172 1.86 -5.33 -2.84
CA LEU A 172 0.86 -5.07 -1.81
C LEU A 172 0.26 -6.36 -1.21
N ILE A 173 0.32 -7.46 -1.98
CA ILE A 173 -0.30 -8.75 -1.65
C ILE A 173 0.78 -9.79 -1.31
N GLN A 174 2.00 -9.65 -1.81
CA GLN A 174 3.06 -10.68 -1.75
C GLN A 174 3.54 -11.06 -0.35
N PRO A 175 3.71 -10.12 0.61
CA PRO A 175 4.02 -10.49 1.99
C PRO A 175 2.98 -11.48 2.55
N LEU A 176 1.71 -11.27 2.22
CA LEU A 176 0.58 -12.12 2.60
C LEU A 176 0.59 -13.47 1.87
N LEU A 177 1.00 -13.49 0.59
CA LEU A 177 1.06 -14.72 -0.22
C LEU A 177 2.21 -15.64 0.17
N ARG A 178 3.40 -15.11 0.49
CA ARG A 178 4.55 -15.93 0.89
C ARG A 178 4.23 -16.69 2.18
N GLU A 179 3.65 -16.02 3.16
CA GLU A 179 3.32 -16.67 4.43
C GLU A 179 2.07 -17.55 4.35
N ALA A 180 1.09 -17.26 3.49
CA ALA A 180 -0.01 -18.21 3.25
C ALA A 180 0.49 -19.53 2.62
N LEU A 181 1.55 -19.47 1.80
CA LEU A 181 2.22 -20.64 1.27
C LEU A 181 3.04 -21.35 2.37
N ASP A 182 3.75 -20.60 3.22
CA ASP A 182 4.52 -21.16 4.33
C ASP A 182 3.63 -21.79 5.42
N TYR A 183 2.50 -21.17 5.74
CA TYR A 183 1.48 -21.68 6.66
C TYR A 183 0.86 -22.99 6.13
N ARG A 184 0.52 -23.06 4.83
CA ARG A 184 0.07 -24.32 4.20
C ARG A 184 1.17 -25.39 4.15
N ALA A 185 2.43 -25.00 4.05
CA ALA A 185 3.57 -25.93 4.17
C ALA A 185 3.70 -26.46 5.60
N ALA A 186 3.52 -25.61 6.61
CA ALA A 186 3.55 -25.98 8.03
C ALA A 186 2.38 -26.91 8.41
N GLU A 187 1.15 -26.63 7.94
CA GLU A 187 0.00 -27.52 8.15
C GLU A 187 0.22 -28.90 7.51
N ARG A 188 0.77 -28.96 6.28
CA ARG A 188 1.17 -30.23 5.65
C ARG A 188 2.25 -30.97 6.43
N SER A 189 3.18 -30.26 7.07
CA SER A 189 4.21 -30.87 7.91
C SER A 189 3.67 -31.39 9.24
N SER A 190 2.59 -30.80 9.77
CA SER A 190 1.93 -31.25 11.00
C SER A 190 1.03 -32.47 10.84
N PHE A 191 0.73 -32.89 9.60
CA PHE A 191 -0.12 -34.05 9.30
C PHE A 191 0.67 -35.35 9.04
N VAL A 192 2.01 -35.29 8.98
CA VAL A 192 2.85 -36.49 8.86
C VAL A 192 3.31 -36.91 10.25
N GLY A 193 2.39 -37.49 11.03
CA GLY A 193 2.76 -38.29 12.20
C GLY A 193 3.39 -39.60 11.70
N THR A 194 4.63 -39.86 12.08
CA THR A 194 5.24 -41.18 11.89
C THR A 194 4.74 -42.13 12.96
N ASP A 195 4.34 -43.34 12.57
CA ASP A 195 4.04 -44.39 13.55
C ASP A 195 5.31 -44.83 14.32
N SER A 196 5.16 -45.71 15.31
CA SER A 196 6.28 -46.24 16.11
C SER A 196 7.38 -46.98 15.31
N SER A 197 7.19 -47.15 14.00
CA SER A 197 8.15 -47.76 13.07
C SER A 197 8.81 -46.75 12.09
N GLY A 198 8.45 -45.47 12.16
CA GLY A 198 9.09 -44.40 11.38
C GLY A 198 8.60 -44.28 9.93
N LYS A 199 7.45 -44.87 9.57
CA LYS A 199 6.85 -44.72 8.22
C LYS A 199 5.68 -43.72 8.23
N PRO A 200 5.48 -42.96 7.15
CA PRO A 200 4.33 -42.06 7.02
C PRO A 200 3.03 -42.87 6.93
N ASP A 201 2.08 -42.60 7.82
CA ASP A 201 0.75 -43.24 7.84
C ASP A 201 -0.18 -42.54 6.84
N CYS A 202 -0.36 -43.14 5.67
CA CYS A 202 -1.35 -42.69 4.68
C CYS A 202 -2.64 -43.50 4.87
N ARG A 203 -3.56 -43.01 5.69
CA ARG A 203 -4.98 -43.39 5.62
C ARG A 203 -5.81 -42.15 5.33
N PHE A 204 -6.52 -42.19 4.20
CA PHE A 204 -7.46 -41.17 3.72
C PHE A 204 -8.73 -41.13 4.59
#